data_AF-A0A3L7CD88-F1
#
_entry.id   AF-A0A3L7CD88-F1
#
_cell.length_a   1.000
_cell.length_b   1.000
_cell.length_c   1.000
_cell.angle_alpha   90.00
_cell.angle_beta   90.00
_cell.angle_gamma   90.00
#
_symmetry.space_group_name_H-M   'P 1'
#
loop_
_entity.id
_entity.type
_entity.pdbx_description
1 polymer ?
#
loop_
_entity_poly.entity_id
_entity_poly.type
_entity_poly.pdbx_seq_one_letter_code
_entity_poly.pdbx_strand_id
1 'polypeptide(L)'
;LGYFATRRDKAAIFSASGKATITYRVVNGVSLASGDPVGDPEAWGPAIEAWLDQAREYAWTPAVIGASEAGARAYHRHGLKVLQLGDEAILLTRDFDLDGRDMRPVRQAVHRVERAGYTARVRRHAEIPPEELARL
;
A
#
# COMPACT_ATOMS: atom_id res chain seq x y z
N LEU A 1 2.04 1.08 1.01
CA LEU A 1 0.88 0.38 0.37
C LEU A 1 1.23 -0.82 -0.54
N GLY A 2 2.49 -1.26 -0.67
CA GLY A 2 2.85 -2.38 -1.57
C GLY A 2 2.15 -3.72 -1.28
N TYR A 3 1.74 -3.96 -0.03
CA TYR A 3 0.99 -5.16 0.38
C TYR A 3 -0.42 -5.26 -0.24
N PHE A 4 -0.94 -4.19 -0.87
CA PHE A 4 -2.18 -4.23 -1.64
C PHE A 4 -1.98 -4.46 -3.15
N ALA A 5 -0.74 -4.52 -3.63
CA ALA A 5 -0.43 -4.65 -5.06
C ALA A 5 -1.03 -5.91 -5.70
N THR A 6 -1.21 -6.98 -4.94
CA THR A 6 -1.74 -8.28 -5.40
C THR A 6 -3.26 -8.40 -5.29
N ARG A 7 -3.96 -7.33 -4.90
CA ARG A 7 -5.43 -7.35 -4.87
C ARG A 7 -5.99 -7.55 -6.27
N ARG A 8 -7.05 -8.35 -6.37
CA ARG A 8 -7.69 -8.73 -7.64
C ARG A 8 -8.37 -7.57 -8.36
N ASP A 9 -8.62 -6.47 -7.67
CA ASP A 9 -9.26 -5.29 -8.23
C ASP A 9 -8.28 -4.25 -8.80
N LYS A 10 -6.97 -4.57 -8.80
CA LYS A 10 -5.93 -3.73 -9.37
C LYS A 10 -5.47 -4.26 -10.73
N ALA A 11 -5.23 -3.31 -11.63
CA ALA A 11 -4.43 -3.55 -12.82
C ALA A 11 -2.94 -3.30 -12.50
N ALA A 12 -2.07 -3.84 -13.35
CA ALA A 12 -0.63 -3.67 -13.24
C ALA A 12 -0.06 -3.33 -14.62
N ILE A 13 0.84 -2.34 -14.66
CA ILE A 13 1.62 -2.01 -15.86
C ILE A 13 3.10 -2.11 -15.52
N PHE A 14 3.83 -2.86 -16.32
CA PHE A 14 5.22 -3.22 -16.05
C PHE A 14 6.18 -2.33 -16.84
N SER A 15 7.35 -2.07 -16.27
CA SER A 15 8.51 -1.63 -17.04
C SER A 15 8.81 -2.62 -18.17
N ALA A 16 9.41 -2.17 -19.27
CA ALA A 16 9.79 -3.04 -20.38
C ALA A 16 10.71 -4.21 -19.95
N SER A 17 11.53 -4.01 -18.92
CA SER A 17 12.40 -5.05 -18.36
C SER A 17 11.67 -6.07 -17.47
N GLY A 18 10.40 -5.81 -17.12
CA GLY A 18 9.63 -6.61 -16.17
C GLY A 18 10.08 -6.48 -14.70
N LYS A 19 11.10 -5.68 -14.40
CA LYS A 19 11.70 -5.57 -13.07
C LYS A 19 10.96 -4.65 -12.11
N ALA A 20 10.09 -3.79 -12.63
CA ALA A 20 9.21 -2.94 -11.82
C ALA A 20 7.79 -2.87 -12.41
N THR A 21 6.82 -2.52 -11.56
CA THR A 21 5.41 -2.39 -11.94
C THR A 21 4.71 -1.28 -11.17
N ILE A 22 3.79 -0.58 -11.83
CA ILE A 22 2.82 0.31 -11.20
C ILE A 22 1.50 -0.45 -11.04
N THR A 23 1.02 -0.59 -9.81
CA THR A 23 -0.31 -1.13 -9.54
C THR A 23 -1.31 -0.01 -9.34
N TYR A 24 -2.39 -0.05 -10.10
CA TYR A 24 -3.35 1.05 -10.19
C TYR A 24 -4.77 0.53 -10.38
N ARG A 25 -5.74 1.44 -10.25
CA ARG A 25 -7.13 1.20 -10.62
C ARG A 25 -7.69 2.47 -11.26
N VAL A 26 -8.50 2.31 -12.29
CA VAL A 26 -9.22 3.44 -12.89
C VAL A 26 -10.57 3.61 -12.20
N VAL A 27 -10.83 4.81 -11.69
CA VAL A 27 -12.11 5.19 -11.07
C VAL A 27 -12.47 6.59 -11.54
N ASN A 28 -13.66 6.74 -12.15
CA ASN A 28 -14.18 8.04 -12.61
C ASN A 28 -13.17 8.86 -13.45
N GLY A 29 -12.45 8.21 -14.36
CA GLY A 29 -11.46 8.87 -15.23
C GLY A 29 -10.11 9.17 -14.56
N VAL A 30 -9.90 8.71 -13.32
CA VAL A 30 -8.61 8.82 -12.62
C VAL A 30 -7.93 7.46 -12.62
N SER A 31 -6.72 7.39 -13.16
CA SER A 31 -5.83 6.23 -13.01
C SER A 31 -5.08 6.40 -11.70
N LEU A 32 -5.54 5.71 -10.65
CA LEU A 32 -5.03 5.88 -9.28
C LEU A 32 -4.06 4.75 -8.92
N ALA A 33 -2.77 5.06 -8.88
CA ALA A 33 -1.73 4.18 -8.34
C ALA A 33 -1.71 4.24 -6.80
N SER A 34 -1.33 3.12 -6.18
CA SER A 34 -1.23 3.02 -4.72
C SER A 34 0.17 2.66 -4.25
N GLY A 35 0.80 3.58 -3.54
CA GLY A 35 2.17 3.42 -3.05
C GLY A 35 3.22 3.66 -4.12
N ASP A 36 4.42 3.21 -3.80
CA ASP A 36 5.57 3.25 -4.68
C ASP A 36 5.41 2.23 -5.82
N PRO A 37 6.15 2.40 -6.93
CA PRO A 37 6.36 1.31 -7.87
C PRO A 37 6.90 0.07 -7.13
N VAL A 38 6.41 -1.10 -7.50
CA VAL A 38 6.85 -2.37 -6.90
C VAL A 38 7.97 -2.95 -7.75
N GLY A 39 9.07 -3.34 -7.13
CA GLY A 39 10.23 -3.96 -7.79
C GLY A 39 11.49 -3.11 -7.72
N ASP A 40 12.41 -3.35 -8.65
CA ASP A 40 13.74 -2.74 -8.70
C ASP A 40 13.67 -1.20 -8.88
N PRO A 41 14.22 -0.39 -7.94
CA PRO A 41 14.24 1.07 -8.05
C PRO A 41 14.85 1.63 -9.34
N GLU A 42 15.81 0.93 -9.95
CA GLU A 42 16.39 1.34 -11.23
C GLU A 42 15.37 1.25 -12.38
N ALA A 43 14.40 0.34 -12.26
CA ALA A 43 13.34 0.15 -13.25
C ALA A 43 12.07 0.97 -12.96
N TRP A 44 12.04 1.76 -11.87
CA TRP A 44 10.86 2.57 -11.52
C TRP A 44 10.54 3.64 -12.56
N GLY A 45 11.55 4.33 -13.07
CA GLY A 45 11.34 5.38 -14.08
C GLY A 45 10.62 4.86 -15.33
N PRO A 46 11.15 3.81 -15.98
CA PRO A 46 10.48 3.17 -17.11
C PRO A 46 9.07 2.65 -16.80
N ALA A 47 8.80 2.17 -15.58
CA ALA A 47 7.45 1.75 -15.18
C ALA A 47 6.48 2.93 -15.05
N ILE A 48 6.96 4.06 -14.50
CA ILE A 48 6.19 5.30 -14.39
C ILE A 48 5.87 5.87 -15.77
N GLU A 49 6.86 5.92 -16.67
CA GLU A 49 6.67 6.39 -18.06
C GLU A 49 5.60 5.57 -18.78
N ALA A 50 5.71 4.24 -18.76
CA ALA A 50 4.72 3.35 -19.37
C ALA A 50 3.30 3.60 -18.82
N TRP A 51 3.18 3.81 -17.51
CA TRP A 51 1.90 4.13 -16.86
C TRP A 51 1.34 5.49 -17.27
N LEU A 52 2.17 6.52 -17.35
CA LEU A 52 1.74 7.86 -17.78
C LEU A 52 1.35 7.90 -19.25
N ASP A 53 2.05 7.16 -20.11
CA ASP A 53 1.70 7.02 -21.52
C ASP A 53 0.32 6.37 -21.68
N GLN A 54 0.06 5.30 -20.92
CA GLN A 54 -1.27 4.67 -20.92
C GLN A 54 -2.35 5.63 -20.40
N ALA A 55 -2.08 6.36 -19.30
CA ALA A 55 -3.03 7.33 -18.77
C ALA A 55 -3.35 8.41 -19.82
N ARG A 56 -2.34 8.87 -20.57
CA ARG A 56 -2.52 9.82 -21.68
C ARG A 56 -3.33 9.23 -22.83
N GLU A 57 -3.06 8.00 -23.24
CA GLU A 57 -3.77 7.31 -24.34
C GLU A 57 -5.28 7.24 -24.08
N TYR A 58 -5.67 6.90 -22.85
CA TYR A 58 -7.08 6.81 -22.45
C TYR A 58 -7.65 8.11 -21.88
N ALA A 59 -6.92 9.21 -21.93
CA ALA A 59 -7.28 10.51 -21.34
C ALA A 59 -7.66 10.43 -19.84
N TRP A 60 -7.03 9.51 -19.10
CA TRP A 60 -7.17 9.41 -17.65
C TRP A 60 -6.22 10.38 -16.94
N THR A 61 -6.69 10.93 -15.82
CA THR A 61 -5.84 11.73 -14.93
C THR A 61 -5.02 10.79 -14.04
N PRO A 62 -3.67 10.78 -14.12
CA PRO A 62 -2.86 9.96 -13.24
C PRO A 62 -2.79 10.57 -11.83
N ALA A 63 -2.92 9.74 -10.81
CA ALA A 63 -2.75 10.13 -9.42
C ALA A 63 -2.09 9.00 -8.63
N VAL A 64 -1.38 9.36 -7.55
CA VAL A 64 -0.75 8.40 -6.65
C VAL A 64 -1.17 8.73 -5.22
N ILE A 65 -1.54 7.71 -4.45
CA ILE A 65 -1.80 7.84 -3.01
C ILE A 65 -0.83 6.97 -2.20
N GLY A 66 -0.36 7.49 -1.08
CA GLY A 66 0.46 6.75 -0.12
C GLY A 66 1.84 6.33 -0.64
N ALA A 67 2.42 7.13 -1.54
CA ALA A 67 3.82 6.99 -1.92
C ALA A 67 4.73 7.35 -0.74
N SER A 68 5.81 6.60 -0.56
CA SER A 68 6.89 6.97 0.35
C SER A 68 7.63 8.19 -0.19
N GLU A 69 8.58 8.72 0.59
CA GLU A 69 9.46 9.79 0.12
C GLU A 69 10.23 9.41 -1.16
N ALA A 70 10.75 8.18 -1.23
CA ALA A 70 11.50 7.69 -2.39
C ALA A 70 10.60 7.59 -3.63
N GLY A 71 9.40 7.03 -3.48
CA GLY A 71 8.42 6.95 -4.55
C GLY A 71 7.95 8.33 -4.99
N ALA A 72 7.64 9.23 -4.05
CA ALA A 72 7.24 10.60 -4.34
C ALA A 72 8.32 11.35 -5.15
N ARG A 73 9.60 11.18 -4.80
CA ARG A 73 10.73 11.72 -5.59
C ARG A 73 10.78 11.12 -6.98
N ALA A 74 10.51 9.83 -7.14
CA ALA A 74 10.45 9.19 -8.45
C ALA A 74 9.31 9.77 -9.30
N TYR A 75 8.08 9.77 -8.80
CA TYR A 75 6.93 10.35 -9.48
C TYR A 75 7.14 11.84 -9.84
N HIS A 76 7.76 12.60 -8.94
CA HIS A 76 8.04 14.02 -9.18
C HIS A 76 8.96 14.25 -10.38
N ARG A 77 10.00 13.41 -10.55
CA ARG A 77 10.90 13.48 -11.72
C ARG A 77 10.16 13.24 -13.05
N HIS A 78 9.02 12.55 -13.02
CA HIS A 78 8.17 12.32 -14.19
C HIS A 78 6.98 13.28 -14.27
N GLY A 79 7.04 14.44 -13.58
CA GLY A 79 6.11 15.54 -13.76
C GLY A 79 4.91 15.56 -12.82
N LEU A 80 4.82 14.64 -11.85
CA LEU A 80 3.77 14.68 -10.85
C LEU A 80 4.08 15.71 -9.75
N LYS A 81 3.03 16.32 -9.20
CA LYS A 81 3.13 17.17 -8.01
C LYS A 81 3.00 16.31 -6.76
N VAL A 82 3.82 16.62 -5.76
CA VAL A 82 3.82 15.91 -4.47
C VAL A 82 3.10 16.77 -3.44
N LEU A 83 2.18 16.16 -2.70
CA LEU A 83 1.48 16.75 -1.56
C LEU A 83 1.68 15.84 -0.36
N GLN A 84 2.07 16.41 0.78
CA GLN A 84 2.18 15.66 2.03
C GLN A 84 0.76 15.31 2.52
N LEU A 85 0.47 14.01 2.63
CA LEU A 85 -0.82 13.52 3.09
C LEU A 85 -0.86 13.34 4.61
N GLY A 86 0.26 12.92 5.21
CA GLY A 86 0.40 12.63 6.63
C GLY A 86 1.55 11.66 6.86
N ASP A 87 1.71 11.25 8.12
CA ASP A 87 2.78 10.37 8.55
C ASP A 87 2.26 8.95 8.82
N GLU A 88 3.08 7.94 8.52
CA GLU A 88 2.80 6.54 8.85
C GLU A 88 3.46 6.19 10.19
N ALA A 89 2.67 5.63 11.12
CA ALA A 89 3.18 5.14 12.39
C ALA A 89 3.80 3.75 12.19
N ILE A 90 5.12 3.67 12.16
CA ILE A 90 5.86 2.43 11.93
C ILE A 90 6.30 1.82 13.28
N LEU A 91 5.94 0.56 13.52
CA LEU A 91 6.41 -0.21 14.66
C LEU A 91 7.49 -1.21 14.21
N LEU A 92 8.68 -1.10 14.79
CA LEU A 92 9.77 -2.05 14.59
C LEU A 92 9.55 -3.26 15.48
N THR A 93 8.89 -4.29 14.95
CA THR A 93 8.42 -5.45 15.72
C THR A 93 9.53 -6.20 16.47
N ARG A 94 10.76 -6.17 15.97
CA ARG A 94 11.92 -6.78 16.63
C ARG A 94 12.30 -6.10 17.94
N ASP A 95 12.11 -4.79 18.02
CA ASP A 95 12.51 -3.96 19.17
C ASP A 95 11.28 -3.51 19.99
N PHE A 96 10.08 -3.89 19.55
CA PHE A 96 8.82 -3.55 20.20
C PHE A 96 8.57 -4.49 21.38
N ASP A 97 8.45 -3.91 22.58
CA ASP A 97 8.15 -4.63 23.81
C ASP A 97 7.00 -3.93 24.57
N LEU A 98 6.01 -4.74 24.96
CA LEU A 98 4.86 -4.27 25.74
C LEU A 98 5.17 -4.10 27.21
N ASP A 99 6.27 -4.64 27.75
CA ASP A 99 6.55 -4.60 29.20
C ASP A 99 7.11 -3.25 29.68
N GLY A 100 7.61 -2.43 28.74
CA GLY A 100 8.10 -1.09 29.01
C GLY A 100 7.12 -0.21 29.80
N ARG A 101 7.64 0.72 30.60
CA ARG A 101 6.83 1.63 31.43
C ARG A 101 5.82 2.43 30.59
N ASP A 102 6.25 2.91 29.44
CA ASP A 102 5.43 3.76 28.57
C ASP A 102 4.29 2.99 27.89
N MET A 103 4.37 1.65 27.87
CA MET A 103 3.32 0.79 27.33
C MET A 103 2.20 0.46 28.34
N ARG A 104 2.29 0.97 29.58
CA ARG A 104 1.25 0.78 30.60
C ARG A 104 -0.17 1.13 30.10
N PRO A 105 -0.41 2.25 29.39
CA PRO A 105 -1.74 2.56 28.87
C PRO A 105 -2.24 1.53 27.85
N VAL A 106 -1.35 1.02 26.99
CA VAL A 106 -1.67 -0.01 25.99
C VAL A 106 -2.04 -1.33 26.68
N ARG A 107 -1.22 -1.80 27.64
CA ARG A 107 -1.52 -3.01 28.42
C ARG A 107 -2.85 -2.91 29.16
N GLN A 108 -3.14 -1.75 29.76
CA GLN A 108 -4.42 -1.52 30.45
C GLN A 108 -5.61 -1.58 29.49
N ALA A 109 -5.46 -1.07 28.25
CA ALA A 109 -6.49 -1.17 27.22
C ALA A 109 -6.73 -2.61 26.79
N VAL A 110 -5.66 -3.38 26.54
CA VAL A 110 -5.72 -4.81 26.19
C VAL A 110 -6.43 -5.60 27.28
N HIS A 111 -5.99 -5.49 28.54
CA HIS A 111 -6.61 -6.21 29.67
C HIS A 111 -8.07 -5.83 29.92
N ARG A 112 -8.49 -4.62 29.56
CA ARG A 112 -9.91 -4.23 29.65
C ARG A 112 -10.74 -4.98 28.61
N VAL A 113 -10.23 -5.11 27.38
CA VAL A 113 -10.89 -5.83 26.29
C VAL A 113 -10.92 -7.34 26.59
N GLU A 114 -9.82 -7.91 27.07
CA GLU A 114 -9.77 -9.33 27.48
C GLU A 114 -10.75 -9.65 28.62
N ARG A 115 -10.83 -8.80 29.65
CA ARG A 115 -11.80 -8.97 30.76
C ARG A 115 -13.25 -8.88 30.33
N ALA A 116 -13.53 -8.21 29.21
CA ALA A 116 -14.86 -8.19 28.61
C ALA A 116 -15.14 -9.42 27.71
N GLY A 117 -14.23 -10.39 27.65
CA GLY A 117 -14.40 -11.66 26.94
C GLY A 117 -14.04 -11.62 25.45
N TYR A 118 -13.48 -10.51 24.95
CA TYR A 118 -13.06 -10.40 23.56
C TYR A 118 -11.77 -11.20 23.33
N THR A 119 -11.69 -11.85 22.17
CA THR A 119 -10.49 -12.56 21.70
C THR A 119 -10.12 -12.10 20.30
N ALA A 120 -8.85 -12.26 19.93
CA ALA A 120 -8.34 -11.99 18.59
C ALA A 120 -7.81 -13.29 17.97
N ARG A 121 -8.07 -13.49 16.67
CA ARG A 121 -7.57 -14.64 15.91
C ARG A 121 -6.95 -14.16 14.62
N VAL A 122 -5.73 -14.62 14.34
CA VAL A 122 -5.05 -14.41 13.05
C VAL A 122 -5.11 -15.73 12.27
N ARG A 123 -5.50 -15.66 10.99
CA ARG A 123 -5.56 -16.80 10.07
C ARG A 123 -4.85 -16.43 8.77
N ARG A 124 -4.28 -17.42 8.08
CA ARG A 124 -3.77 -17.19 6.73
C ARG A 124 -4.95 -17.09 5.77
N HIS A 125 -4.85 -16.22 4.77
CA HIS A 125 -5.89 -16.08 3.74
C HIS A 125 -6.22 -17.42 3.07
N ALA A 126 -5.22 -18.27 2.78
CA ALA A 126 -5.41 -19.59 2.18
C ALA A 126 -6.19 -20.58 3.07
N GLU A 127 -6.34 -20.30 4.37
CA GLU A 127 -7.08 -21.14 5.31
C GLU A 127 -8.53 -20.67 5.49
N ILE A 128 -8.95 -19.59 4.81
CA ILE A 128 -10.30 -19.04 4.88
C ILE A 128 -11.10 -19.53 3.66
N PRO A 129 -12.18 -20.32 3.86
CA PRO A 129 -13.03 -20.77 2.76
C PRO A 129 -13.61 -19.62 1.94
N PRO A 130 -13.77 -19.76 0.61
CA PRO A 130 -14.26 -18.69 -0.26
C PRO A 130 -15.59 -18.06 0.19
N GLU A 131 -16.52 -18.87 0.71
CA GLU A 131 -17.82 -18.43 1.21
C GLU A 131 -17.74 -17.66 2.54
N GLU A 132 -16.74 -17.94 3.36
CA GLU A 132 -16.42 -17.12 4.54
C GLU A 132 -15.79 -15.81 4.08
N LEU A 133 -14.77 -15.89 3.22
CA LEU A 133 -14.04 -14.74 2.69
C LEU A 133 -14.96 -13.73 1.99
N ALA A 134 -15.96 -14.18 1.23
CA ALA A 134 -16.90 -13.31 0.53
C ALA A 134 -17.81 -12.48 1.46
N ARG A 135 -17.87 -12.82 2.76
CA ARG A 135 -18.66 -12.12 3.78
C ARG A 135 -17.83 -11.24 4.70
N LEU A 136 -16.50 -11.32 4.60
CA LEU A 136 -15.54 -10.47 5.33
C LEU A 136 -15.22 -9.21 4.52
#